data_AF-A0A7Y2DKX5-F1
#
_entry.id   AF-A0A7Y2DKX5-F1
#
_cell.length_a   1.000
_cell.length_b   1.000
_cell.length_c   1.000
_cell.angle_alpha   90.00
_cell.angle_beta   90.00
_cell.angle_gamma   90.00
#
_symmetry.space_group_name_H-M   'P 1'
#
loop_
_entity.id
_entity.type
_entity.pdbx_description
1 polymer ?
#
loop_
_entity_poly.entity_id
_entity_poly.type
_entity_poly.pdbx_seq_one_letter_code
_entity_poly.pdbx_strand_id
1 'polypeptide(L)' 'MDLSQEAWEERLENDDNAVILDVRTPEEVEEGYIPNAKVIDFYLGQEFMAEIEKLDK' A
#
# COMPACT_ATOMS: atom_id res chain seq x y z
N MET A 1 8.26 -8.06 16.77
CA MET A 1 8.87 -6.72 16.81
C MET A 1 8.18 -5.91 15.74
N ASP A 2 7.72 -4.73 16.09
CA ASP A 2 7.10 -3.81 15.14
C ASP A 2 8.19 -3.17 14.27
N LEU A 3 7.86 -2.83 13.03
CA LEU A 3 8.76 -2.12 12.14
C LEU A 3 8.80 -0.65 12.55
N SER A 4 9.99 -0.11 12.82
CA SER A 4 10.14 1.34 13.07
C SER A 4 9.97 2.12 11.77
N GLN A 5 9.62 3.41 11.87
CA GLN A 5 9.49 4.29 10.71
C GLN A 5 10.81 4.36 9.92
N GLU A 6 11.93 4.59 10.60
CA GLU A 6 13.27 4.62 9.99
C GLU A 6 13.59 3.33 9.22
N ALA A 7 13.27 2.17 9.80
CA ALA A 7 13.52 0.88 9.14
C ALA A 7 12.54 0.62 7.98
N TRP A 8 11.34 1.20 8.01
CA TRP A 8 10.39 1.12 6.89
C TRP A 8 10.86 2.00 5.73
N GLU A 9 11.29 3.23 6.01
CA GLU A 9 11.85 4.17 5.03
C GLU A 9 13.11 3.59 4.38
N GLU A 10 14.06 3.07 5.18
CA GLU A 10 15.28 2.46 4.67
C GLU A 10 14.98 1.28 3.72
N ARG A 11 14.02 0.42 4.07
CA ARG A 11 13.65 -0.72 3.20
C ARG A 11 12.99 -0.26 1.91
N LEU A 12 12.14 0.75 1.99
CA LEU A 12 11.47 1.32 0.82
C LEU A 12 12.47 1.98 -0.13
N GLU A 13 13.46 2.70 0.39
CA GLU A 13 14.50 3.37 -0.42
C GLU A 13 15.47 2.38 -1.07
N ASN A 14 15.69 1.22 -0.45
CA ASN A 14 16.67 0.21 -0.91
C ASN A 14 16.06 -0.93 -1.73
N ASP A 15 14.77 -0.87 -2.06
CA ASP A 15 14.09 -1.89 -2.88
C ASP A 15 13.38 -1.24 -4.07
N ASP A 16 13.98 -1.38 -5.26
CA ASP A 16 13.45 -0.85 -6.52
C ASP A 16 12.09 -1.47 -6.91
N ASN A 17 11.72 -2.62 -6.33
CA ASN A 17 10.45 -3.29 -6.59
C ASN A 17 9.42 -3.07 -5.47
N ALA A 18 9.75 -2.27 -4.45
CA ALA A 18 8.83 -2.00 -3.36
C ALA A 18 7.59 -1.27 -3.86
N VAL A 19 6.43 -1.75 -3.43
CA VAL A 19 5.13 -1.13 -3.70
C VAL A 19 4.48 -0.77 -2.38
N ILE A 20 4.04 0.48 -2.27
CA ILE A 20 3.21 0.93 -1.15
C ILE A 20 1.76 0.68 -1.52
N LEU A 21 1.04 -0.04 -0.66
CA LEU A 21 -0.37 -0.33 -0.84
C LEU A 21 -1.17 0.37 0.25
N ASP A 22 -2.05 1.29 -0.14
CA ASP A 22 -3.02 1.92 0.74
C ASP A 22 -4.37 1.21 0.60
N VAL A 23 -4.83 0.58 1.66
CA VAL A 23 -6.04 -0.27 1.66
C VAL A 23 -7.25 0.40 2.30
N ARG A 24 -7.13 1.69 2.62
CA ARG A 24 -8.17 2.51 3.24
C ARG A 24 -9.27 2.87 2.24
N THR A 25 -10.41 3.37 2.73
CA THR A 25 -11.48 3.82 1.84
C THR A 25 -11.04 5.07 1.06
N PRO A 26 -11.67 5.35 -0.11
CA PRO A 26 -11.34 6.55 -0.89
C PRO A 26 -11.46 7.85 -0.07
N GLU A 27 -12.45 7.94 0.82
CA GLU A 27 -12.66 9.11 1.67
C GLU A 27 -11.48 9.34 2.63
N GLU A 28 -10.93 8.27 3.23
CA GLU A 28 -9.76 8.37 4.11
C GLU A 28 -8.48 8.77 3.35
N VAL A 29 -8.37 8.36 2.08
CA VAL A 29 -7.26 8.72 1.19
C VAL A 29 -7.35 10.20 0.79
N GLU A 30 -8.55 10.74 0.58
CA GLU A 30 -8.77 12.15 0.28
C GLU A 30 -8.32 13.09 1.41
N GLU A 31 -8.37 12.62 2.67
CA GLU A 31 -7.85 13.39 3.83
C GLU A 31 -6.32 13.42 3.89
N GLY A 32 -5.65 12.52 3.17
CA GLY A 32 -4.19 12.45 3.11
C GLY A 32 -3.69 11.02 2.87
N TYR A 33 -2.65 10.90 2.05
CA TYR A 33 -2.10 9.60 1.66
C TYR A 33 -0.60 9.69 1.39
N ILE A 34 0.06 8.53 1.40
CA ILE A 34 1.47 8.42 1.07
C ILE A 34 1.64 8.54 -0.45
N PRO A 35 2.46 9.48 -0.95
CA PRO A 35 2.70 9.60 -2.39
C PRO A 35 3.17 8.29 -3.01
N ASN A 36 2.74 8.04 -4.24
CA ASN A 36 3.04 6.81 -5.01
C ASN A 36 2.45 5.51 -4.44
N ALA A 37 1.61 5.58 -3.39
CA ALA A 37 0.84 4.42 -2.95
C ALA A 37 -0.21 4.02 -3.99
N LYS A 38 -0.33 2.72 -4.25
CA LYS A 38 -1.47 2.16 -4.96
C LYS A 38 -2.64 2.07 -3.98
N VAL A 39 -3.79 2.63 -4.34
CA VAL A 39 -5.00 2.52 -3.51
C VAL A 39 -5.82 1.33 -3.97
N ILE A 40 -6.08 0.37 -3.08
CA ILE A 40 -7.00 -0.74 -3.31
C ILE A 40 -7.87 -0.89 -2.05
N ASP A 41 -9.09 -0.37 -2.11
CA ASP A 41 -10.03 -0.41 -0.97
C ASP A 41 -10.31 -1.85 -0.54
N PHE A 42 -9.94 -2.18 0.70
CA PHE A 42 -10.12 -3.48 1.32
C PHE A 42 -11.58 -3.92 1.37
N TYR A 43 -12.51 -2.98 1.53
CA TYR A 43 -13.93 -3.27 1.70
C TYR A 43 -14.61 -3.73 0.41
N LEU A 44 -13.94 -3.62 -0.75
CA LEU A 44 -14.45 -4.13 -2.04
C LEU A 44 -14.34 -5.66 -2.17
N GLY A 45 -13.76 -6.35 -1.20
CA GLY A 45 -13.82 -7.81 -1.07
C GLY A 45 -13.21 -8.55 -2.26
N GLN A 46 -14.06 -9.04 -3.17
CA GLN A 46 -13.59 -9.78 -4.36
C GLN A 46 -12.74 -8.90 -5.28
N GLU A 47 -13.09 -7.63 -5.43
CA GLU A 47 -12.33 -6.71 -6.29
C GLU A 47 -10.97 -6.41 -5.68
N PHE A 48 -10.88 -6.29 -4.34
CA PHE A 48 -9.61 -6.19 -3.63
C PHE A 48 -8.71 -7.39 -3.96
N MET A 49 -9.23 -8.61 -3.81
CA MET A 49 -8.47 -9.83 -4.13
C MET A 49 -8.01 -9.86 -5.59
N ALA A 50 -8.87 -9.47 -6.53
CA ALA A 50 -8.53 -9.43 -7.95
C ALA A 50 -7.43 -8.39 -8.26
N GLU A 51 -7.39 -7.26 -7.56
CA GLU A 51 -6.34 -6.26 -7.72
C GLU A 51 -5.01 -6.66 -7.09
N ILE A 52 -5.04 -7.41 -5.98
CA ILE A 52 -3.84 -7.99 -5.36
C ILE A 52 -3.22 -9.05 -6.26
N GLU A 53 -4.03 -9.91 -6.90
CA GLU A 53 -3.52 -10.94 -7.80
C GLU A 53 -2.80 -10.39 -9.05
N LYS A 54 -3.03 -9.11 -9.39
CA LYS A 54 -2.32 -8.41 -10.47
C LYS A 54 -0.95 -7.86 -10.06
N LEU A 55 -0.67 -7.76 -8.76
CA LEU A 55 0.64 -7.35 -8.27
C LEU A 55 1.63 -8.52 -8.45
N ASP A 56 2.87 -8.19 -8.79
CA ASP A 56 3.93 -9.20 -8.93
C ASP A 56 4.13 -9.96 -7.62
N LYS A 57 4.43 -11.27 -7.73
CA LYS A 57 4.64 -12.19 -6.61
C LYS A 57 6.11 -12.40 -6.29
#